data_AF-A0A1F3XXU4-F1
#
_entry.id   AF-A0A1F3XXU4-F1
#
_cell.length_a   1.000
_cell.length_b   1.000
_cell.length_c   1.000
_cell.angle_alpha   90.00
_cell.angle_beta   90.00
_cell.angle_gamma   90.00
#
_symmetry.space_group_name_H-M   'P 1'
#
loop_
_entity.id
_entity.type
_entity.pdbx_description
1 polymer ?
#
loop_
_entity_poly.entity_id
_entity_poly.type
_entity_poly.pdbx_seq_one_letter_code
_entity_poly.pdbx_strand_id
1 'polypeptide(L)'
;MELNYDWKSFQRIFIPKKRSSVLANTSISAKAFVVMEGGCAISAYCDGSDVSGWTGKNEDTIRTLAGNRELTFIERPELDSWLASCKDLPHFHSQRRALRRKHGIAGNEGWHFLLDATNSWWGRILPSNYGIFIMLDNNEDNSILAIIRRGELHTFHKPDFPAQKTDRQRHPSELVKFLSDKYAVPVQGLMAKQEDWDCWSSDSNPWRLIAKAVRSSRARMVPLRWPIAIMMSFRAFFGL
;
A
#
# COMPACT_ATOMS: atom_id res chain seq x y z
N MET A 1 14.14 10.03 -14.00
CA MET A 1 13.61 10.43 -12.68
C MET A 1 12.15 10.83 -12.94
N GLU A 2 11.19 9.93 -12.72
CA GLU A 2 9.79 10.21 -13.07
C GLU A 2 8.97 10.60 -11.84
N LEU A 3 8.66 11.89 -11.80
CA LEU A 3 7.79 12.61 -10.86
C LEU A 3 6.29 12.33 -11.12
N ASN A 4 5.87 11.06 -11.22
CA ASN A 4 4.46 10.72 -11.51
C ASN A 4 3.77 9.87 -10.42
N TYR A 5 4.36 9.73 -9.24
CA TYR A 5 3.71 9.05 -8.14
C TYR A 5 2.96 10.05 -7.26
N ASP A 6 1.63 10.01 -7.28
CA ASP A 6 0.82 10.64 -6.24
C ASP A 6 0.89 9.80 -4.96
N TRP A 7 2.05 9.89 -4.31
CA TRP A 7 2.37 9.12 -3.12
C TRP A 7 1.38 9.40 -1.98
N LYS A 8 0.92 10.64 -1.86
CA LYS A 8 -0.07 11.02 -0.85
C LYS A 8 -1.39 10.28 -1.05
N SER A 9 -1.91 10.22 -2.28
CA SER A 9 -3.12 9.47 -2.58
C SER A 9 -2.95 7.96 -2.39
N PHE A 10 -1.78 7.43 -2.76
CA PHE A 10 -1.46 6.03 -2.54
C PHE A 10 -1.39 5.68 -1.06
N GLN A 11 -0.65 6.43 -0.25
CA GLN A 11 -0.57 6.21 1.19
C GLN A 11 -1.94 6.29 1.83
N ARG A 12 -2.77 7.25 1.44
CA ARG A 12 -4.13 7.41 1.96
C ARG A 12 -5.01 6.18 1.73
N ILE A 13 -4.84 5.48 0.61
CA ILE A 13 -5.68 4.33 0.23
C ILE A 13 -5.04 3.01 0.65
N PHE A 14 -3.75 2.83 0.45
CA PHE A 14 -3.07 1.55 0.66
C PHE A 14 -2.36 1.43 2.00
N ILE A 15 -2.15 2.51 2.75
CA ILE A 15 -1.55 2.42 4.09
C ILE A 15 -2.67 2.58 5.12
N PRO A 16 -2.97 1.54 5.92
CA PRO A 16 -3.97 1.66 6.96
C PRO A 16 -3.56 2.78 7.92
N LYS A 17 -4.47 3.74 8.11
CA LYS A 17 -4.32 4.72 9.18
C LYS A 17 -4.47 3.95 10.49
N LYS A 18 -3.37 3.71 11.22
CA LYS A 18 -3.45 3.22 12.59
C LYS A 18 -4.36 4.19 13.34
N ARG A 19 -5.56 3.74 13.75
CA ARG A 19 -6.39 4.52 14.67
C ARG A 19 -5.52 4.74 15.91
N SER A 20 -5.13 5.99 16.12
CA SER A 20 -4.25 6.42 17.22
C SER A 20 -4.93 6.39 18.58
N SER A 21 -5.98 5.58 18.73
CA SER A 21 -6.62 5.30 20.00
C SER A 21 -6.72 3.78 20.15
N VAL A 22 -6.19 3.28 21.27
CA VAL A 22 -6.35 1.92 21.87
C VAL A 22 -5.07 1.06 21.98
N LEU A 23 -3.98 1.26 21.23
CA LEU A 23 -2.71 0.56 21.50
C LEU A 23 -1.76 1.36 22.40
N ALA A 24 -2.25 1.75 23.58
CA ALA A 24 -1.40 2.27 24.64
C ALA A 24 -0.79 1.16 25.51
N ASN A 25 -1.23 -0.10 25.42
CA ASN A 25 -0.74 -1.17 26.29
C ASN A 25 -0.88 -2.53 25.60
N THR A 26 0.15 -2.99 24.87
CA THR A 26 0.60 -4.41 24.75
C THR A 26 1.65 -4.57 23.64
N SER A 27 2.93 -4.48 24.05
CA SER A 27 4.00 -5.44 23.77
C SER A 27 4.10 -6.16 22.41
N ILE A 28 4.37 -5.42 21.33
CA ILE A 28 5.38 -5.83 20.33
C ILE A 28 6.18 -4.56 20.02
N SER A 29 7.41 -4.48 20.53
CA SER A 29 8.27 -3.32 20.30
C SER A 29 8.71 -3.32 18.84
N ALA A 30 8.01 -2.55 18.00
CA ALA A 30 8.36 -2.43 16.59
C ALA A 30 9.85 -2.06 16.45
N LYS A 31 10.57 -2.83 15.63
CA LYS A 31 12.00 -2.61 15.35
C LYS A 31 12.24 -1.18 14.85
N ALA A 32 13.19 -0.49 15.46
CA ALA A 32 13.57 0.86 15.04
C ALA A 32 14.86 0.83 14.22
N PHE A 33 14.92 1.66 13.19
CA PHE A 33 16.07 1.87 12.33
C PHE A 33 16.67 3.22 12.63
N VAL A 34 17.98 3.26 12.84
CA VAL A 34 18.72 4.47 13.16
C VAL A 34 19.88 4.60 12.18
N VAL A 35 19.93 5.70 11.47
CA VAL A 35 21.03 5.99 10.54
C VAL A 35 22.07 6.81 11.30
N MET A 36 23.29 6.30 11.34
CA MET A 36 24.43 6.90 12.05
C MET A 36 25.38 7.56 11.05
N GLU A 37 25.92 8.71 11.42
CA GLU A 37 27.02 9.38 10.72
C GLU A 37 27.89 10.11 11.74
N GLY A 38 29.20 9.89 11.69
CA GLY A 38 30.14 10.54 12.61
C GLY A 38 29.86 10.23 14.10
N GLY A 39 29.32 9.04 14.41
CA GLY A 39 28.97 8.63 15.77
C GLY A 39 27.65 9.18 16.32
N CYS A 40 26.89 9.92 15.51
CA CYS A 40 25.60 10.48 15.88
C CYS A 40 24.49 10.00 14.95
N ALA A 41 23.26 9.87 15.48
CA ALA A 41 22.10 9.55 14.66
C ALA A 41 21.68 10.77 13.83
N ILE A 42 21.70 10.62 12.50
CA ILE A 42 21.21 11.65 11.57
C ILE A 42 19.73 11.45 11.22
N SER A 43 19.20 10.25 11.41
CA SER A 43 17.80 9.93 11.18
C SER A 43 17.40 8.70 11.98
N ALA A 44 16.14 8.65 12.41
CA ALA A 44 15.56 7.49 13.04
C ALA A 44 14.16 7.24 12.49
N TYR A 45 13.80 5.97 12.31
CA TYR A 45 12.49 5.54 11.86
C TYR A 45 12.00 4.38 12.72
N CYS A 46 10.77 4.50 13.21
CA CYS A 46 10.05 3.40 13.83
C CYS A 46 8.61 3.41 13.35
N ASP A 47 8.07 2.25 12.98
CA ASP A 47 6.68 2.16 12.57
C ASP A 47 5.74 2.41 13.76
N GLY A 48 4.87 3.42 13.65
CA GLY A 48 3.85 3.73 14.66
C GLY A 48 4.38 4.35 15.96
N SER A 49 5.60 4.88 15.97
CA SER A 49 6.14 5.62 17.12
C SER A 49 6.97 6.82 16.65
N ASP A 50 6.84 7.94 17.35
CA ASP A 50 7.72 9.07 17.15
C ASP A 50 9.09 8.80 17.78
N VAL A 51 10.14 8.89 16.98
CA VAL A 51 11.54 8.72 17.36
C VAL A 51 12.39 9.93 16.96
N SER A 52 11.75 11.05 16.62
CA SER A 52 12.41 12.29 16.19
C SER A 52 13.47 12.77 17.20
N GLY A 53 13.19 12.61 18.50
CA GLY A 53 14.09 12.97 19.61
C GLY A 53 15.34 12.10 19.76
N TRP A 54 15.59 11.16 18.86
CA TRP A 54 16.84 10.38 18.79
C TRP A 54 17.89 11.01 17.88
N THR A 55 17.47 11.89 16.97
CA THR A 55 18.37 12.61 16.06
C THR A 55 19.36 13.46 16.86
N GLY A 56 20.63 13.42 16.48
CA GLY A 56 21.74 14.11 17.15
C GLY A 56 22.31 13.38 18.37
N LYS A 57 21.76 12.22 18.74
CA LYS A 57 22.26 11.42 19.89
C LYS A 57 23.20 10.31 19.44
N ASN A 58 24.10 9.90 20.32
CA ASN A 58 24.97 8.76 20.10
C ASN A 58 24.22 7.43 20.34
N GLU A 59 24.84 6.33 19.94
CA GLU A 59 24.26 4.98 20.03
C GLU A 59 23.86 4.60 21.46
N ASP A 60 24.71 4.86 22.45
CA ASP A 60 24.47 4.49 23.85
C ASP A 60 23.25 5.21 24.44
N THR A 61 23.09 6.50 24.11
CA THR A 61 21.94 7.29 24.55
C THR A 61 20.66 6.75 23.92
N ILE A 62 20.71 6.37 22.64
CA ILE A 62 19.55 5.82 21.93
C ILE A 62 19.15 4.45 22.48
N ARG A 63 20.11 3.56 22.76
CA ARG A 63 19.86 2.27 23.41
C ARG A 63 19.16 2.44 24.75
N THR A 64 19.58 3.44 25.53
CA THR A 64 18.94 3.77 26.81
C THR A 64 17.52 4.29 26.63
N LEU A 65 17.28 5.19 25.66
CA LEU A 65 15.96 5.76 25.38
C LEU A 65 14.98 4.76 24.77
N ALA A 66 15.48 3.76 24.07
CA ALA A 66 14.68 2.76 23.38
C ALA A 66 14.11 1.68 24.30
N GLY A 67 14.63 1.56 25.53
CA GLY A 67 14.21 0.53 26.49
C GLY A 67 14.38 -0.88 25.92
N ASN A 68 13.29 -1.65 25.86
CA ASN A 68 13.28 -3.03 25.33
C ASN A 68 13.03 -3.13 23.81
N ARG A 69 13.26 -2.05 23.05
CA ARG A 69 13.03 -2.04 21.60
C ARG A 69 14.21 -2.63 20.84
N GLU A 70 13.91 -3.44 19.82
CA GLU A 70 14.92 -3.92 18.88
C GLU A 70 15.41 -2.74 18.04
N LEU A 71 16.73 -2.49 18.06
CA LEU A 71 17.37 -1.40 17.34
C LEU A 71 18.27 -1.95 16.23
N THR A 72 18.27 -1.27 15.08
CA THR A 72 19.23 -1.52 14.00
C THR A 72 19.88 -0.21 13.63
N PHE A 73 21.17 -0.12 13.93
CA PHE A 73 22.03 1.00 13.55
C PHE A 73 22.62 0.72 12.18
N ILE A 74 22.56 1.71 11.30
CA ILE A 74 23.01 1.64 9.91
C ILE A 74 23.93 2.81 9.68
N GLU A 75 25.18 2.57 9.32
CA GLU A 75 26.12 3.63 8.99
C GLU A 75 25.74 4.31 7.67
N ARG A 76 25.94 5.63 7.57
CA ARG A 76 25.57 6.40 6.37
C ARG A 76 26.19 5.85 5.08
N PRO A 77 27.48 5.49 5.01
CA PRO A 77 28.07 4.89 3.81
C PRO A 77 27.44 3.55 3.45
N GLU A 78 27.02 2.78 4.45
CA GLU A 78 26.32 1.52 4.24
C GLU A 78 24.94 1.76 3.64
N LEU A 79 24.16 2.71 4.16
CA LEU A 79 22.88 3.10 3.59
C LEU A 79 23.02 3.59 2.14
N ASP A 80 24.02 4.42 1.85
CA ASP A 80 24.26 4.93 0.50
C ASP A 80 24.62 3.79 -0.47
N SER A 81 25.40 2.80 -0.03
CA SER A 81 25.68 1.58 -0.80
C SER A 81 24.41 0.76 -1.06
N TRP A 82 23.50 0.68 -0.09
CA TRP A 82 22.23 0.00 -0.27
C TRP A 82 21.36 0.71 -1.33
N LEU A 83 21.25 2.03 -1.24
CA LEU A 83 20.51 2.85 -2.20
C LEU A 83 21.11 2.73 -3.60
N ALA A 84 22.45 2.74 -3.72
CA ALA A 84 23.15 2.53 -4.98
C ALA A 84 22.82 1.16 -5.59
N SER A 85 22.79 0.09 -4.78
CA SER A 85 22.47 -1.26 -5.25
C SER A 85 21.03 -1.44 -5.74
N CYS A 86 20.13 -0.51 -5.38
CA CYS A 86 18.74 -0.52 -5.81
C CYS A 86 18.46 0.45 -6.96
N LYS A 87 19.45 1.24 -7.39
CA LYS A 87 19.27 2.30 -8.40
C LYS A 87 18.72 1.77 -9.73
N ASP A 88 19.11 0.56 -10.09
CA ASP A 88 18.70 -0.09 -11.35
C ASP A 88 17.35 -0.81 -11.25
N LEU A 89 16.79 -0.93 -10.05
CA LEU A 89 15.47 -1.54 -9.86
C LEU A 89 14.37 -0.57 -10.31
N PRO A 90 13.41 -1.05 -11.12
CA PRO A 90 12.32 -0.23 -11.58
C PRO A 90 11.37 0.05 -10.41
N HIS A 91 11.06 1.33 -10.18
CA HIS A 91 10.07 1.82 -9.22
C HIS A 91 10.45 1.68 -7.72
N PHE A 92 9.92 2.60 -6.90
CA PHE A 92 10.18 2.68 -5.46
C PHE A 92 9.81 1.38 -4.69
N HIS A 93 8.76 0.68 -5.10
CA HIS A 93 8.34 -0.56 -4.41
C HIS A 93 9.34 -1.70 -4.58
N SER A 94 9.92 -1.85 -5.77
CA SER A 94 10.95 -2.85 -6.05
C SER A 94 12.23 -2.53 -5.27
N GLN A 95 12.62 -1.25 -5.24
CA GLN A 95 13.73 -0.75 -4.44
C GLN A 95 13.51 -1.03 -2.94
N ARG A 96 12.34 -0.66 -2.41
CA ARG A 96 11.96 -0.93 -1.02
C ARG A 96 11.95 -2.43 -0.67
N ARG A 97 11.43 -3.27 -1.57
CA ARG A 97 11.39 -4.73 -1.42
C ARG A 97 12.80 -5.31 -1.39
N ALA A 98 13.68 -4.88 -2.30
CA ALA A 98 15.05 -5.34 -2.36
C ALA A 98 15.84 -4.96 -1.09
N LEU A 99 15.72 -3.70 -0.64
CA LEU A 99 16.33 -3.23 0.60
C LEU A 99 15.88 -4.07 1.82
N ARG A 100 14.57 -4.33 1.94
CA ARG A 100 14.06 -5.12 3.08
C ARG A 100 14.51 -6.57 3.07
N ARG A 101 14.48 -7.24 1.91
CA ARG A 101 14.93 -8.64 1.75
C ARG A 101 16.41 -8.79 2.07
N LYS A 102 17.23 -7.87 1.59
CA LYS A 102 18.69 -7.90 1.78
C LYS A 102 19.10 -7.69 3.23
N HIS A 103 18.30 -6.96 4.01
CA HIS A 103 18.68 -6.53 5.36
C HIS A 103 17.81 -7.11 6.48
N GLY A 104 17.09 -8.19 6.20
CA GLY A 104 16.33 -8.93 7.23
C GLY A 104 15.33 -8.04 7.98
N ILE A 105 14.82 -6.98 7.32
CA ILE A 105 13.76 -6.14 7.86
C ILE A 105 12.46 -6.95 7.74
N ALA A 106 12.32 -7.93 8.62
CA ALA A 106 11.10 -8.68 8.84
C ALA A 106 10.10 -7.80 9.61
N GLY A 107 9.73 -6.67 9.01
CA GLY A 107 8.51 -5.99 9.42
C GLY A 107 7.37 -6.85 8.91
N ASN A 108 6.46 -7.24 9.81
CA ASN A 108 5.20 -7.84 9.41
C ASN A 108 4.54 -6.83 8.48
N GLU A 109 4.56 -7.16 7.21
CA GLU A 109 4.00 -6.36 6.16
C GLU A 109 2.51 -6.35 6.40
N GLY A 110 1.99 -5.29 7.01
CA GLY A 110 0.64 -4.83 6.68
C GLY A 110 0.68 -4.34 5.23
N TRP A 111 1.01 -5.22 4.29
CA TRP A 111 0.72 -4.94 2.90
C TRP A 111 -0.78 -4.79 2.83
N HIS A 112 -1.19 -3.81 2.05
CA HIS A 112 -2.60 -3.69 1.77
C HIS A 112 -3.05 -5.00 1.13
N PHE A 113 -4.13 -5.57 1.64
CA PHE A 113 -4.63 -6.88 1.24
C PHE A 113 -4.80 -7.04 -0.28
N LEU A 114 -5.07 -5.94 -1.00
CA LEU A 114 -5.09 -5.94 -2.47
C LEU A 114 -3.73 -6.28 -3.07
N LEU A 115 -2.68 -5.60 -2.62
CA LEU A 115 -1.33 -5.84 -3.13
C LEU A 115 -0.88 -7.26 -2.79
N ASP A 116 -1.20 -7.75 -1.60
CA ASP A 116 -0.95 -9.15 -1.24
C ASP A 116 -1.63 -10.12 -2.18
N ALA A 117 -2.91 -9.88 -2.48
CA ALA A 117 -3.61 -10.71 -3.45
C ALA A 117 -2.94 -10.64 -4.83
N THR A 118 -2.56 -9.46 -5.32
CA THR A 118 -1.90 -9.34 -6.64
C THR A 118 -0.56 -10.09 -6.72
N ASN A 119 0.18 -10.20 -5.60
CA ASN A 119 1.44 -10.94 -5.52
C ASN A 119 1.26 -12.43 -5.19
N SER A 120 0.02 -12.86 -4.95
CA SER A 120 -0.33 -14.25 -4.67
C SER A 120 -0.63 -15.03 -5.96
N TRP A 121 -1.27 -16.19 -5.82
CA TRP A 121 -1.78 -16.98 -6.94
C TRP A 121 -2.71 -16.19 -7.88
N TRP A 122 -3.35 -15.09 -7.42
CA TRP A 122 -4.17 -14.24 -8.29
C TRP A 122 -3.35 -13.62 -9.42
N GLY A 123 -2.09 -13.28 -9.17
CA GLY A 123 -1.19 -12.76 -10.20
C GLY A 123 -0.94 -13.75 -11.34
N ARG A 124 -1.22 -15.05 -11.12
CA ARG A 124 -1.13 -16.10 -12.16
C ARG A 124 -2.41 -16.23 -12.98
N ILE A 125 -3.55 -15.79 -12.46
CA ILE A 125 -4.87 -15.92 -13.11
C ILE A 125 -5.29 -14.62 -13.78
N LEU A 126 -4.96 -13.50 -13.16
CA LEU A 126 -5.22 -12.19 -13.73
C LEU A 126 -4.39 -12.01 -15.01
N PRO A 127 -4.89 -11.19 -15.97
CA PRO A 127 -4.15 -10.88 -17.16
C PRO A 127 -2.74 -10.36 -16.83
N SER A 128 -1.77 -10.61 -17.71
CA SER A 128 -0.40 -10.13 -17.51
C SER A 128 -0.30 -8.61 -17.37
N ASN A 129 -1.26 -7.86 -17.89
CA ASN A 129 -1.43 -6.43 -17.66
C ASN A 129 -2.89 -6.15 -17.27
N TYR A 130 -3.13 -5.55 -16.10
CA TYR A 130 -4.48 -5.19 -15.67
C TYR A 130 -4.46 -3.96 -14.75
N GLY A 131 -5.59 -3.26 -14.67
CA GLY A 131 -5.79 -2.13 -13.78
C GLY A 131 -6.77 -2.44 -12.66
N ILE A 132 -6.49 -1.93 -11.46
CA ILE A 132 -7.42 -1.87 -10.34
C ILE A 132 -7.74 -0.39 -10.12
N PHE A 133 -8.99 -0.02 -10.35
CA PHE A 133 -9.48 1.32 -10.06
C PHE A 133 -10.27 1.30 -8.75
N ILE A 134 -9.84 2.07 -7.76
CA ILE A 134 -10.53 2.19 -6.47
C ILE A 134 -11.10 3.59 -6.39
N MET A 135 -12.37 3.71 -6.00
CA MET A 135 -13.01 4.99 -5.72
C MET A 135 -13.76 4.89 -4.40
N LEU A 136 -13.44 5.78 -3.48
CA LEU A 136 -14.05 5.82 -2.16
C LEU A 136 -15.12 6.93 -2.09
N ASP A 137 -16.25 6.61 -1.48
CA ASP A 137 -17.41 7.50 -1.29
C ASP A 137 -17.99 8.09 -2.58
N ASN A 138 -17.76 7.42 -3.73
CA ASN A 138 -18.05 7.93 -5.07
C ASN A 138 -17.41 9.31 -5.34
N ASN A 139 -16.28 9.60 -4.71
CA ASN A 139 -15.55 10.85 -4.88
C ASN A 139 -14.31 10.61 -5.75
N GLU A 140 -14.23 11.31 -6.90
CA GLU A 140 -13.06 11.25 -7.80
C GLU A 140 -11.77 11.72 -7.11
N ASP A 141 -11.86 12.62 -6.13
CA ASP A 141 -10.72 13.05 -5.32
C ASP A 141 -10.19 11.96 -4.39
N ASN A 142 -11.02 10.96 -4.08
CA ASN A 142 -10.67 9.80 -3.28
C ASN A 142 -10.56 8.54 -4.14
N SER A 143 -9.95 8.71 -5.32
CA SER A 143 -9.77 7.61 -6.26
C SER A 143 -8.30 7.39 -6.62
N ILE A 144 -7.97 6.15 -6.94
CA ILE A 144 -6.64 5.74 -7.40
C ILE A 144 -6.78 4.65 -8.45
N LEU A 145 -5.94 4.74 -9.47
CA LEU A 145 -5.74 3.69 -10.44
C LEU A 145 -4.38 3.06 -10.17
N ALA A 146 -4.35 1.74 -9.97
CA ALA A 146 -3.15 0.94 -9.88
C ALA A 146 -3.05 0.03 -11.11
N ILE A 147 -1.95 0.12 -11.85
CA ILE A 147 -1.66 -0.73 -13.01
C ILE A 147 -0.66 -1.79 -12.59
N ILE A 148 -1.06 -3.05 -12.76
CA ILE A 148 -0.25 -4.22 -12.45
C ILE A 148 0.26 -4.81 -13.78
N ARG A 149 1.56 -5.08 -13.84
CA ARG A 149 2.21 -5.77 -14.97
C ARG A 149 3.00 -6.95 -14.44
N ARG A 150 2.77 -8.13 -15.02
CA ARG A 150 3.42 -9.40 -14.67
C ARG A 150 3.36 -9.71 -13.16
N GLY A 151 2.23 -9.42 -12.54
CA GLY A 151 2.01 -9.63 -11.10
C GLY A 151 2.62 -8.56 -10.19
N GLU A 152 3.26 -7.52 -10.74
CA GLU A 152 3.89 -6.45 -9.97
C GLU A 152 3.19 -5.10 -10.19
N LEU A 153 3.11 -4.30 -9.14
CA LEU A 153 2.60 -2.92 -9.23
C LEU A 153 3.58 -2.08 -10.07
N HIS A 154 3.15 -1.72 -11.28
CA HIS A 154 3.96 -0.98 -12.24
C HIS A 154 3.78 0.53 -12.10
N THR A 155 2.53 1.00 -12.08
CA THR A 155 2.22 2.42 -11.86
C THR A 155 1.00 2.56 -10.96
N PHE A 156 0.93 3.67 -10.24
CA PHE A 156 -0.28 4.09 -9.56
C PHE A 156 -0.36 5.61 -9.55
N HIS A 157 -1.56 6.14 -9.66
CA HIS A 157 -1.79 7.59 -9.66
C HIS A 157 -3.29 7.88 -9.48
N LYS A 158 -3.60 9.12 -9.10
CA LYS A 158 -4.96 9.62 -9.21
C LYS A 158 -5.32 9.72 -10.70
N PRO A 159 -6.42 9.08 -11.17
CA PRO A 159 -6.76 9.13 -12.57
C PRO A 159 -7.23 10.52 -12.99
N ASP A 160 -6.65 11.03 -14.08
CA ASP A 160 -7.12 12.27 -14.69
C ASP A 160 -8.34 11.99 -15.55
N PHE A 161 -9.49 12.44 -15.05
CA PHE A 161 -10.74 12.48 -15.79
C PHE A 161 -10.81 13.80 -16.57
N PRO A 162 -11.16 13.79 -17.88
CA PRO A 162 -11.29 15.02 -18.64
C PRO A 162 -12.34 15.92 -18.00
N ALA A 163 -12.06 17.22 -17.82
CA ALA A 163 -12.93 18.17 -17.09
C ALA A 163 -14.31 18.44 -17.73
N GLN A 164 -14.62 17.80 -18.86
CA GLN A 164 -15.60 18.31 -19.83
C GLN A 164 -17.08 17.93 -19.62
N LYS A 165 -17.51 17.43 -18.45
CA LYS A 165 -18.96 17.25 -18.19
C LYS A 165 -19.29 17.55 -16.72
N THR A 166 -19.54 18.82 -16.44
CA THR A 166 -19.85 19.37 -15.13
C THR A 166 -21.23 18.96 -14.57
N ASP A 167 -22.11 18.37 -15.38
CA ASP A 167 -23.54 18.20 -14.99
C ASP A 167 -24.04 16.76 -14.81
N ARG A 168 -23.21 15.74 -14.98
CA ARG A 168 -23.63 14.35 -14.70
C ARG A 168 -22.56 13.63 -13.91
N GLN A 169 -22.93 13.15 -12.72
CA GLN A 169 -22.18 12.11 -12.02
C GLN A 169 -21.89 11.00 -13.03
N ARG A 170 -20.62 10.85 -13.43
CA ARG A 170 -20.26 9.85 -14.42
C ARG A 170 -20.59 8.49 -13.84
N HIS A 171 -21.34 7.68 -14.58
CA HIS A 171 -21.62 6.33 -14.14
C HIS A 171 -20.29 5.59 -13.96
N PRO A 172 -20.07 4.86 -12.85
CA PRO A 172 -18.80 4.17 -12.61
C PRO A 172 -18.35 3.25 -13.75
N SER A 173 -19.30 2.70 -14.52
CA SER A 173 -19.02 1.88 -15.71
C SER A 173 -18.35 2.68 -16.82
N GLU A 174 -18.75 3.92 -17.05
CA GLU A 174 -18.16 4.81 -18.03
C GLU A 174 -16.74 5.22 -17.62
N LEU A 175 -16.53 5.49 -16.33
CA LEU A 175 -15.20 5.79 -15.79
C LEU A 175 -14.24 4.62 -15.98
N VAL A 176 -14.66 3.41 -15.60
CA VAL A 176 -13.84 2.21 -15.77
C VAL A 176 -13.57 1.94 -17.24
N LYS A 177 -14.56 2.09 -18.12
CA LYS A 177 -14.37 1.95 -19.57
C LYS A 177 -13.36 2.96 -20.10
N PHE A 178 -13.51 4.24 -19.75
CA PHE A 178 -12.57 5.30 -20.13
C PHE A 178 -11.14 4.98 -19.69
N LEU A 179 -10.95 4.55 -18.43
CA LEU A 179 -9.61 4.17 -17.95
C LEU A 179 -9.09 2.93 -18.67
N SER A 180 -9.94 1.95 -18.94
CA SER A 180 -9.55 0.77 -19.70
C SER A 180 -9.05 1.13 -21.10
N ASP A 181 -9.76 2.04 -21.78
CA ASP A 181 -9.42 2.51 -23.13
C ASP A 181 -8.14 3.39 -23.10
N LYS A 182 -8.05 4.34 -22.17
CA LYS A 182 -6.92 5.27 -22.02
C LYS A 182 -5.60 4.56 -21.75
N TYR A 183 -5.60 3.55 -20.88
CA TYR A 183 -4.39 2.83 -20.47
C TYR A 183 -4.15 1.55 -21.27
N ALA A 184 -5.02 1.21 -22.23
CA ALA A 184 -4.97 -0.01 -23.03
C ALA A 184 -4.78 -1.29 -22.20
N VAL A 185 -5.40 -1.34 -21.01
CA VAL A 185 -5.40 -2.52 -20.14
C VAL A 185 -6.80 -2.76 -19.58
N PRO A 186 -7.21 -4.01 -19.32
CA PRO A 186 -8.48 -4.29 -18.65
C PRO A 186 -8.50 -3.70 -17.24
N VAL A 187 -9.45 -2.83 -16.94
CA VAL A 187 -9.62 -2.22 -15.61
C VAL A 187 -10.79 -2.87 -14.85
N GLN A 188 -10.56 -3.21 -13.58
CA GLN A 188 -11.58 -3.58 -12.61
C GLN A 188 -11.76 -2.45 -11.60
N GLY A 189 -12.95 -1.84 -11.59
CA GLY A 189 -13.38 -0.86 -10.61
C GLY A 189 -13.88 -1.51 -9.32
N LEU A 190 -13.51 -0.94 -8.19
CA LEU A 190 -14.01 -1.23 -6.85
C LEU A 190 -14.45 0.08 -6.18
N MET A 191 -15.76 0.19 -5.97
CA MET A 191 -16.39 1.35 -5.31
C MET A 191 -16.75 0.95 -3.89
N ALA A 192 -16.34 1.72 -2.89
CA ALA A 192 -16.60 1.43 -1.49
C ALA A 192 -16.78 2.73 -0.67
N LYS A 193 -17.28 2.63 0.56
CA LYS A 193 -17.18 3.73 1.52
C LYS A 193 -15.79 3.77 2.15
N GLN A 194 -15.30 4.96 2.51
CA GLN A 194 -14.01 5.09 3.21
C GLN A 194 -14.00 4.29 4.53
N GLU A 195 -15.10 4.32 5.29
CA GLU A 195 -15.21 3.59 6.56
C GLU A 195 -15.04 2.07 6.41
N ASP A 196 -15.68 1.51 5.38
CA ASP A 196 -15.56 0.09 5.04
C ASP A 196 -14.12 -0.23 4.61
N TRP A 197 -13.53 0.63 3.79
CA TRP A 197 -12.16 0.48 3.31
C TRP A 197 -11.13 0.45 4.44
N ASP A 198 -11.23 1.38 5.38
CA ASP A 198 -10.35 1.46 6.55
C ASP A 198 -10.48 0.21 7.43
N CYS A 199 -11.72 -0.29 7.58
CA CYS A 199 -12.01 -1.54 8.28
C CYS A 199 -11.34 -2.74 7.61
N TRP A 200 -11.48 -2.87 6.28
CA TRP A 200 -10.84 -3.97 5.54
C TRP A 200 -9.32 -3.89 5.63
N SER A 201 -8.75 -2.70 5.49
CA SER A 201 -7.30 -2.48 5.50
C SER A 201 -6.63 -2.88 6.83
N SER A 202 -7.40 -3.00 7.90
CA SER A 202 -6.92 -3.34 9.24
C SER A 202 -7.32 -4.74 9.71
N ASP A 203 -8.16 -5.46 8.95
CA ASP A 203 -8.68 -6.77 9.32
C ASP A 203 -7.72 -7.90 8.92
N SER A 204 -7.73 -9.01 9.66
CA SER A 204 -6.90 -10.18 9.33
C SER A 204 -7.46 -11.02 8.19
N ASN A 205 -8.76 -10.93 7.90
CA ASN A 205 -9.43 -11.55 6.75
C ASN A 205 -10.32 -10.52 6.00
N PRO A 206 -9.71 -9.55 5.30
CA PRO A 206 -10.42 -8.49 4.60
C PRO A 206 -11.34 -9.00 3.50
N TRP A 207 -10.95 -10.08 2.82
CA TRP A 207 -11.70 -10.63 1.70
C TRP A 207 -13.10 -11.10 2.09
N ARG A 208 -13.27 -11.61 3.32
CA ARG A 208 -14.59 -11.96 3.86
C ARG A 208 -15.47 -10.73 4.05
N LEU A 209 -14.92 -9.64 4.56
CA LEU A 209 -15.64 -8.38 4.73
C LEU A 209 -16.04 -7.77 3.39
N ILE A 210 -15.14 -7.78 2.41
CA ILE A 210 -15.39 -7.25 1.07
C ILE A 210 -16.46 -8.07 0.36
N ALA A 211 -16.38 -9.41 0.40
CA ALA A 211 -17.40 -10.28 -0.19
C ALA A 211 -18.79 -10.01 0.42
N LYS A 212 -18.87 -9.83 1.74
CA LYS A 212 -20.11 -9.43 2.43
C LYS A 212 -20.57 -8.03 2.01
N ALA A 213 -19.66 -7.07 1.85
CA ALA A 213 -19.98 -5.71 1.41
C ALA A 213 -20.50 -5.67 -0.03
N VAL A 214 -19.92 -6.46 -0.94
CA VAL A 214 -20.41 -6.62 -2.32
C VAL A 214 -21.80 -7.25 -2.33
N ARG A 215 -22.02 -8.34 -1.57
CA ARG A 215 -23.34 -8.99 -1.48
C ARG A 215 -24.42 -8.09 -0.88
N SER A 216 -24.07 -7.23 0.06
CA SER A 216 -24.98 -6.27 0.70
C SER A 216 -25.09 -4.94 -0.05
N SER A 217 -24.52 -4.82 -1.25
CA SER A 217 -24.50 -3.59 -2.06
C SER A 217 -23.81 -2.38 -1.40
N ARG A 218 -23.04 -2.58 -0.32
CA ARG A 218 -22.22 -1.54 0.32
C ARG A 218 -20.92 -1.27 -0.45
N ALA A 219 -20.44 -2.27 -1.18
CA ALA A 219 -19.36 -2.15 -2.15
C ALA A 219 -19.85 -2.58 -3.53
N ARG A 220 -19.28 -2.03 -4.60
CA ARG A 220 -19.66 -2.37 -5.98
C ARG A 220 -18.42 -2.66 -6.82
N MET A 221 -18.47 -3.74 -7.60
CA MET A 221 -17.46 -4.06 -8.60
C MET A 221 -17.96 -3.68 -9.99
N VAL A 222 -17.12 -2.99 -10.77
CA VAL A 222 -17.53 -2.45 -12.08
C VAL A 222 -16.40 -2.63 -13.10
N PRO A 223 -16.64 -3.30 -14.25
CA PRO A 223 -17.75 -4.21 -14.48
C PRO A 223 -17.70 -5.39 -13.51
N LEU A 224 -18.83 -6.05 -13.28
CA LEU A 224 -18.82 -7.29 -12.51
C LEU A 224 -18.19 -8.40 -13.36
N ARG A 225 -16.95 -8.77 -13.04
CA ARG A 225 -16.28 -9.92 -13.67
C ARG A 225 -16.41 -11.13 -12.76
N TRP A 226 -17.22 -12.11 -13.17
CA TRP A 226 -17.43 -13.34 -12.41
C TRP A 226 -16.14 -14.04 -11.97
N PRO A 227 -15.09 -14.15 -12.80
CA PRO A 227 -13.83 -14.75 -12.35
C PRO A 227 -13.22 -14.03 -11.14
N ILE A 228 -13.27 -12.69 -11.10
CA ILE A 228 -12.77 -11.90 -9.98
C ILE A 228 -13.66 -12.07 -8.74
N ALA A 229 -14.99 -12.04 -8.93
CA ALA A 229 -15.94 -12.27 -7.84
C ALA A 229 -15.75 -13.67 -7.20
N ILE A 230 -15.51 -14.69 -8.03
CA ILE A 230 -15.24 -16.05 -7.60
C ILE A 230 -13.91 -16.11 -6.84
N MET A 231 -12.83 -15.53 -7.36
CA MET A 231 -11.54 -15.48 -6.67
C MET A 231 -11.63 -14.80 -5.30
N MET A 232 -12.35 -13.67 -5.21
CA MET A 232 -12.62 -12.99 -3.95
C MET A 232 -13.35 -13.89 -2.95
N SER A 233 -14.33 -14.65 -3.43
CA SER A 233 -15.11 -15.57 -2.60
C SER A 233 -14.24 -16.74 -2.12
N PHE A 234 -13.45 -17.34 -3.01
CA PHE A 234 -12.50 -18.39 -2.62
C PHE A 234 -11.53 -17.91 -1.53
N ARG A 235 -10.92 -16.73 -1.71
CA ARG A 235 -10.02 -16.18 -0.69
C ARG A 235 -10.73 -15.86 0.62
N ALA A 236 -11.96 -15.36 0.56
CA ALA A 236 -12.78 -15.09 1.74
C ALA A 236 -13.07 -16.33 2.61
N PHE A 237 -13.32 -17.49 1.98
CA PHE A 237 -13.71 -18.72 2.69
C PHE A 237 -12.54 -19.67 2.97
N PHE A 238 -11.52 -19.69 2.12
CA PHE A 238 -10.41 -20.64 2.21
C PHE A 238 -9.08 -20.01 2.62
N GLY A 239 -8.98 -18.68 2.69
CA GLY A 239 -7.74 -17.98 3.11
C GLY A 239 -6.57 -18.07 2.12
N LEU A 240 -6.82 -18.54 0.89
CA LEU A 240 -5.82 -18.80 -0.15
C LEU A 240 -5.32 -17.56 -0.87
#